data_AF-A0A2X3E625-F1
#
_entry.id   AF-A0A2X3E625-F1
#
_cell.length_a   1.000
_cell.length_b   1.000
_cell.length_c   1.000
_cell.angle_alpha   90.00
_cell.angle_beta   90.00
_cell.angle_gamma   90.00
#
_symmetry.space_group_name_H-M   'P 1'
#
loop_
_entity.id
_entity.type
_entity.pdbx_description
1 polymer ?
#
loop_
_entity_poly.entity_id
_entity_poly.type
_entity_poly.pdbx_seq_one_letter_code
_entity_poly.pdbx_strand_id
1 'polypeptide(L)'
;MKLSFQYKLFISLVAFFSVLFIALGIYYYFDASRQLYQEMSARAKIQAEEIALMPNLRQQVSRHDPQAIQAFMQQIAAHSDASFIVIGDRQGVHLFHSVHPEWVGTRLVGGDNQAVLEGKSITTIRKGGLGVSLRSKTPIVDDAGRVIGIVSVGYLTSYLDSITLTKVINIFIAAVLLLIACLSSPGTLPAVSRSRFFRSSRGKLACWFASKRR
;
A
#
# COMPACT_ATOMS: atom_id res chain seq x y z
N MET A 1 16.31 20.87 -40.18
CA MET A 1 15.81 19.58 -40.70
C MET A 1 14.30 19.51 -40.49
N LYS A 2 13.48 19.39 -41.55
CA LYS A 2 12.01 19.26 -41.40
C LYS A 2 11.69 17.81 -41.04
N LEU A 3 11.27 17.56 -39.80
CA LEU A 3 10.74 16.27 -39.37
C LEU A 3 9.53 15.89 -40.24
N SER A 4 9.54 14.69 -40.83
CA SER A 4 8.41 14.18 -41.63
C SER A 4 7.15 14.11 -40.76
N PHE A 5 5.99 14.34 -41.38
CA PHE A 5 4.67 14.31 -40.72
C PHE A 5 4.47 13.06 -39.85
N GLN A 6 4.96 11.92 -40.33
CA GLN A 6 4.91 10.64 -39.61
C GLN A 6 5.66 10.69 -38.26
N TYR A 7 6.82 11.32 -38.20
CA TYR A 7 7.58 11.45 -36.94
C TYR A 7 6.92 12.42 -35.96
N LYS A 8 6.30 13.51 -36.45
CA LYS A 8 5.56 14.44 -35.59
C LYS A 8 4.36 13.75 -34.95
N LEU A 9 3.61 12.97 -35.73
CA LEU A 9 2.47 12.19 -35.25
C LEU A 9 2.91 11.14 -34.23
N PHE A 10 3.99 10.40 -34.53
CA PHE A 10 4.53 9.38 -33.62
C PHE A 10 4.97 9.98 -32.27
N ILE A 11 5.74 11.08 -32.29
CA ILE A 11 6.19 11.75 -31.06
C ILE A 11 5.00 12.27 -30.26
N SER A 12 4.00 12.88 -30.92
CA SER A 12 2.80 13.37 -30.24
C SER A 12 2.01 12.24 -29.60
N LEU A 13 1.91 11.09 -30.26
CA LEU A 13 1.19 9.93 -29.75
C LEU A 13 1.91 9.33 -28.53
N VAL A 14 3.23 9.16 -28.63
CA VAL A 14 4.05 8.68 -27.51
C VAL A 14 3.93 9.64 -26.32
N ALA A 15 4.08 10.95 -26.55
CA ALA A 15 3.94 11.95 -25.49
C ALA A 15 2.55 11.91 -24.84
N PHE A 16 1.48 11.78 -25.64
CA PHE A 16 0.11 11.68 -25.14
C PHE A 16 -0.08 10.44 -24.26
N PHE A 17 0.35 9.26 -24.72
CA PHE A 17 0.26 8.03 -23.92
C PHE A 17 1.14 8.08 -22.67
N SER A 18 2.34 8.65 -22.74
CA SER A 18 3.19 8.82 -21.56
C SER A 18 2.51 9.67 -20.48
N VAL A 19 1.91 10.80 -20.86
CA VAL A 19 1.14 11.65 -19.93
C VAL A 19 -0.06 10.89 -19.38
N LEU A 20 -0.79 10.14 -20.23
CA LEU A 20 -1.94 9.35 -19.82
C LEU A 20 -1.56 8.28 -18.78
N PHE A 21 -0.46 7.56 -19.00
CA PHE A 21 0.02 6.54 -18.05
C PHE A 21 0.47 7.15 -16.72
N ILE A 22 1.13 8.31 -16.73
CA ILE A 22 1.50 9.01 -15.50
C ILE A 22 0.24 9.42 -14.73
N ALA A 23 -0.75 10.02 -15.39
CA ALA A 23 -2.00 10.42 -14.76
C ALA A 23 -2.76 9.21 -14.18
N LEU A 24 -2.83 8.10 -14.93
CA LEU A 24 -3.47 6.87 -14.47
C LEU A 24 -2.73 6.24 -13.30
N GLY A 25 -1.39 6.24 -13.34
CA GLY A 25 -0.55 5.75 -12.24
C GLY A 25 -0.74 6.55 -10.96
N ILE A 26 -0.81 7.87 -11.06
CA ILE A 26 -1.10 8.76 -9.91
C ILE A 26 -2.51 8.49 -9.37
N TYR A 27 -3.52 8.42 -10.24
CA TYR A 27 -4.89 8.11 -9.84
C TYR A 27 -4.98 6.77 -9.10
N TYR A 28 -4.39 5.72 -9.68
CA TYR A 28 -4.39 4.38 -9.08
C TYR A 28 -3.64 4.34 -7.75
N TYR A 29 -2.51 5.05 -7.64
CA TYR A 29 -1.77 5.16 -6.38
C TYR A 29 -2.65 5.74 -5.27
N PHE A 30 -3.37 6.84 -5.55
CA PHE A 30 -4.27 7.45 -4.56
C PHE A 30 -5.47 6.56 -4.24
N ASP A 31 -6.05 5.89 -5.23
CA ASP A 31 -7.18 4.98 -5.01
C ASP A 31 -6.78 3.77 -4.17
N ALA A 32 -5.66 3.10 -4.52
CA ALA A 32 -5.11 1.98 -3.76
C ALA A 32 -4.74 2.37 -2.32
N SER A 33 -4.14 3.55 -2.14
CA SER A 33 -3.81 4.07 -0.80
C SER A 33 -5.06 4.30 0.06
N ARG A 34 -6.14 4.81 -0.54
CA ARG A 34 -7.42 5.02 0.15
C ARG A 34 -8.10 3.71 0.51
N GLN A 35 -8.13 2.74 -0.41
CA GLN A 35 -8.69 1.42 -0.15
C GLN A 35 -7.95 0.73 0.97
N LEU A 36 -6.61 0.70 0.91
CA LEU A 36 -5.78 0.13 1.96
C LEU A 36 -6.02 0.82 3.31
N TYR A 37 -6.13 2.14 3.33
CA TYR A 37 -6.47 2.87 4.55
C TYR A 37 -7.82 2.44 5.15
N GLN A 38 -8.86 2.29 4.33
CA GLN A 38 -10.19 1.90 4.79
C GLN A 38 -10.20 0.45 5.31
N GLU A 39 -9.59 -0.48 4.58
CA GLU A 39 -9.50 -1.88 4.98
C GLU A 39 -8.75 -2.04 6.30
N MET A 40 -7.60 -1.39 6.43
CA MET A 40 -6.78 -1.46 7.64
C MET A 40 -7.42 -0.71 8.82
N SER A 41 -8.13 0.39 8.56
CA SER A 41 -8.97 1.08 9.57
C SER A 41 -10.06 0.18 10.11
N ALA A 42 -10.78 -0.51 9.22
CA ALA A 42 -11.84 -1.43 9.60
C ALA A 42 -11.26 -2.62 10.38
N ARG A 43 -10.15 -3.21 9.91
CA ARG A 43 -9.48 -4.33 10.59
C ARG A 43 -9.01 -3.95 11.99
N ALA A 44 -8.30 -2.82 12.13
CA ALA A 44 -7.84 -2.34 13.43
C ALA A 44 -9.00 -2.08 14.39
N LYS A 45 -10.10 -1.51 13.88
CA LYS A 45 -11.30 -1.24 14.67
C LYS A 45 -11.96 -2.53 15.16
N ILE A 46 -12.21 -3.48 14.26
CA ILE A 46 -12.84 -4.76 14.60
C ILE A 46 -12.00 -5.49 15.65
N GLN A 47 -10.69 -5.61 15.45
CA GLN A 47 -9.82 -6.27 16.43
C GLN A 47 -9.82 -5.55 17.79
N ALA A 48 -9.77 -4.22 17.81
CA ALA A 48 -9.82 -3.45 19.06
C ALA A 48 -11.15 -3.64 19.80
N GLU A 49 -12.27 -3.66 19.06
CA GLU A 49 -13.62 -3.90 19.61
C GLU A 49 -13.79 -5.33 20.12
N GLU A 50 -13.35 -6.34 19.36
CA GLU A 50 -13.40 -7.73 19.77
C GLU A 50 -12.60 -7.98 21.05
N ILE A 51 -11.37 -7.48 21.11
CA ILE A 51 -10.50 -7.59 22.30
C ILE A 51 -11.16 -6.89 23.50
N ALA A 52 -11.71 -5.69 23.32
CA ALA A 52 -12.36 -4.95 24.40
C ALA A 52 -13.61 -5.65 24.96
N LEU A 53 -14.29 -6.45 24.13
CA LEU A 53 -15.47 -7.23 24.52
C LEU A 53 -15.12 -8.55 25.23
N MET A 54 -13.85 -8.99 25.24
CA MET A 54 -13.46 -10.26 25.87
C MET A 54 -13.70 -10.22 27.39
N PRO A 55 -14.51 -11.15 27.94
CA PRO A 55 -14.80 -11.18 29.38
C PRO A 55 -13.54 -11.33 30.25
N ASN A 56 -12.59 -12.17 29.82
CA ASN A 56 -11.35 -12.40 30.54
C ASN A 56 -10.53 -11.12 30.68
N LEU A 57 -10.35 -10.36 29.58
CA LEU A 57 -9.65 -9.08 29.62
C LEU A 57 -10.35 -8.08 30.54
N ARG A 58 -11.69 -7.95 30.42
CA ARG A 58 -12.48 -7.05 31.27
C ARG A 58 -12.28 -7.36 32.76
N GLN A 59 -12.29 -8.63 33.12
CA GLN A 59 -12.07 -9.09 34.50
C GLN A 59 -10.65 -8.79 34.99
N GLN A 60 -9.63 -9.05 34.16
CA GLN A 60 -8.23 -8.81 34.49
C GLN A 60 -7.91 -7.31 34.63
N VAL A 61 -8.46 -6.46 33.76
CA VAL A 61 -8.35 -5.00 33.85
C VAL A 61 -9.05 -4.48 35.10
N SER A 62 -10.25 -4.98 35.41
CA SER A 62 -10.98 -4.58 36.62
C SER A 62 -10.20 -4.90 37.89
N ARG A 63 -9.50 -6.04 37.92
CA ARG A 63 -8.65 -6.48 39.04
C ARG A 63 -7.30 -5.78 39.10
N HIS A 64 -6.93 -4.97 38.10
CA HIS A 64 -5.61 -4.36 37.98
C HIS A 64 -4.49 -5.40 38.15
N ASP A 65 -4.57 -6.49 37.38
CA ASP A 65 -3.58 -7.58 37.39
C ASP A 65 -2.75 -7.58 36.08
N PRO A 66 -1.64 -6.81 36.02
CA PRO A 66 -0.82 -6.71 34.82
C PRO A 66 -0.24 -8.06 34.36
N GLN A 67 0.04 -8.98 35.30
CA GLN A 67 0.62 -10.29 34.96
C GLN A 67 -0.41 -11.16 34.23
N ALA A 68 -1.64 -11.19 34.72
CA ALA A 68 -2.73 -11.91 34.05
C ALA A 68 -3.05 -11.30 32.67
N ILE A 69 -3.10 -9.97 32.58
CA ILE A 69 -3.29 -9.26 31.30
C ILE A 69 -2.17 -9.62 30.33
N GLN A 70 -0.91 -9.59 30.79
CA GLN A 70 0.24 -9.90 29.95
C GLN A 70 0.18 -11.33 29.41
N ALA A 71 -0.05 -12.33 30.27
CA ALA A 71 -0.11 -13.73 29.85
C ALA A 71 -1.23 -13.96 28.83
N PHE A 72 -2.39 -13.35 29.01
CA PHE A 72 -3.52 -13.48 28.10
C PHE A 72 -3.27 -12.74 26.77
N MET A 73 -2.85 -11.47 26.85
CA MET A 73 -2.67 -10.62 25.66
C MET A 73 -1.47 -11.02 24.82
N GLN A 74 -0.44 -11.66 25.39
CA GLN A 74 0.65 -12.25 24.61
C GLN A 74 0.16 -13.34 23.65
N GLN A 75 -0.78 -14.18 24.08
CA GLN A 75 -1.35 -15.22 23.21
C GLN A 75 -2.14 -14.59 22.06
N ILE A 76 -2.96 -13.57 22.37
CA ILE A 76 -3.72 -12.85 21.35
C ILE A 76 -2.78 -12.16 20.36
N ALA A 77 -1.75 -11.46 20.86
CA ALA A 77 -0.79 -10.77 20.02
C ALA A 77 -0.01 -11.74 19.10
N ALA A 78 0.33 -12.94 19.58
CA ALA A 78 1.01 -13.96 18.78
C ALA A 78 0.18 -14.50 17.60
N HIS A 79 -1.15 -14.41 17.68
CA HIS A 79 -2.08 -14.84 16.62
C HIS A 79 -2.70 -13.67 15.85
N SER A 80 -2.31 -12.44 16.17
CA SER A 80 -2.77 -11.23 15.48
C SER A 80 -1.77 -10.81 14.42
N ASP A 81 -2.27 -10.21 13.34
CA ASP A 81 -1.46 -9.55 12.33
C ASP A 81 -1.19 -8.07 12.64
N ALA A 82 -1.69 -7.57 13.77
CA ALA A 82 -1.44 -6.20 14.22
C ALA A 82 0.05 -5.96 14.48
N SER A 83 0.55 -4.78 14.08
CA SER A 83 1.94 -4.39 14.38
C SER A 83 2.16 -4.17 15.87
N PHE A 84 1.13 -3.76 16.60
CA PHE A 84 1.12 -3.72 18.06
C PHE A 84 -0.30 -3.73 18.62
N ILE A 85 -0.41 -4.30 19.81
CA ILE A 85 -1.56 -4.21 20.71
C ILE A 85 -1.10 -3.59 22.04
N VAL A 86 -1.90 -2.67 22.58
CA VAL A 86 -1.68 -1.98 23.84
C VAL A 86 -2.95 -1.99 24.66
N ILE A 87 -2.83 -2.28 25.96
CA ILE A 87 -3.91 -2.15 26.94
C ILE A 87 -3.52 -1.08 27.94
N GLY A 88 -4.44 -0.18 28.27
CA GLY A 88 -4.26 0.77 29.35
C GLY A 88 -5.46 0.86 30.29
N ASP A 89 -5.22 1.39 31.49
CA ASP A 89 -6.26 1.63 32.49
C ASP A 89 -7.04 2.93 32.25
N ARG A 90 -8.00 3.22 33.13
CA ARG A 90 -8.82 4.44 33.07
C ARG A 90 -8.00 5.72 33.26
N GLN A 91 -6.83 5.63 33.90
CA GLN A 91 -5.90 6.73 34.07
C GLN A 91 -4.98 6.87 32.85
N GLY A 92 -5.08 5.99 31.85
CA GLY A 92 -4.21 5.98 30.68
C GLY A 92 -2.79 5.56 31.01
N VAL A 93 -2.60 4.69 31.99
CA VAL A 93 -1.34 3.97 32.26
C VAL A 93 -1.32 2.68 31.45
N HIS A 94 -0.18 2.34 30.86
CA HIS A 94 0.02 1.07 30.17
C HIS A 94 -0.09 -0.10 31.14
N LEU A 95 -1.04 -1.00 30.88
CA LEU A 95 -1.14 -2.31 31.54
C LEU A 95 -0.45 -3.40 30.71
N PHE A 96 -0.40 -3.23 29.39
CA PHE A 96 0.27 -4.16 28.48
C PHE A 96 0.75 -3.45 27.21
N HIS A 97 1.88 -3.90 26.69
CA HIS A 97 2.35 -3.53 25.37
C HIS A 97 3.03 -4.75 24.72
N SER A 98 2.52 -5.16 23.55
CA SER A 98 3.00 -6.33 22.81
C SER A 98 4.48 -6.27 22.39
N VAL A 99 4.96 -5.12 21.92
CA VAL A 99 6.34 -4.94 21.43
C VAL A 99 7.34 -4.52 22.52
N HIS A 100 6.94 -3.59 23.40
CA HIS A 100 7.79 -3.00 24.44
C HIS A 100 7.22 -3.22 25.85
N PRO A 101 7.38 -4.41 26.45
CA PRO A 101 6.91 -4.70 27.81
C PRO A 101 7.44 -3.72 28.86
N GLU A 102 8.61 -3.12 28.63
CA GLU A 102 9.24 -2.13 29.49
C GLU A 102 8.46 -0.81 29.60
N TRP A 103 7.46 -0.57 28.74
CA TRP A 103 6.58 0.61 28.83
C TRP A 103 5.40 0.41 29.78
N VAL A 104 5.16 -0.81 30.28
CA VAL A 104 4.12 -1.07 31.28
C VAL A 104 4.38 -0.21 32.53
N GLY A 105 3.32 0.42 33.04
CA GLY A 105 3.41 1.40 34.13
C GLY A 105 3.65 2.86 33.70
N THR A 106 4.00 3.11 32.43
CA THR A 106 4.12 4.48 31.89
C THR A 106 2.80 5.00 31.34
N ARG A 107 2.68 6.31 31.09
CA ARG A 107 1.47 6.89 30.47
C ARG A 107 1.40 6.59 28.98
N LEU A 108 0.20 6.31 28.49
CA LEU A 108 -0.11 6.14 27.08
C LEU A 108 0.22 7.41 26.29
N VAL A 109 1.03 7.27 25.24
CA VAL A 109 1.43 8.37 24.34
C VAL A 109 0.53 8.41 23.12
N GLY A 110 0.09 9.61 22.71
CA GLY A 110 -0.65 9.77 21.46
C GLY A 110 -1.68 10.89 21.38
N GLY A 111 -2.07 11.48 22.51
CA GLY A 111 -3.00 12.61 22.55
C GLY A 111 -4.46 12.29 22.20
N ASP A 112 -4.82 11.01 22.08
CA ASP A 112 -6.12 10.52 21.63
C ASP A 112 -6.76 9.52 22.61
N ASN A 113 -6.30 9.50 23.87
CA ASN A 113 -6.87 8.64 24.91
C ASN A 113 -8.18 9.21 25.48
N GLN A 114 -8.30 10.54 25.55
CA GLN A 114 -9.40 11.21 26.26
C GLN A 114 -10.78 10.83 25.70
N ALA A 115 -10.96 10.92 24.38
CA ALA A 115 -12.23 10.54 23.75
C ALA A 115 -12.61 9.07 24.00
N VAL A 116 -11.61 8.19 24.12
CA VAL A 116 -11.82 6.77 24.40
C VAL A 116 -12.21 6.56 25.86
N LEU A 117 -11.57 7.28 26.78
CA LEU A 117 -11.94 7.28 28.19
C LEU A 117 -13.35 7.86 28.46
N GLU A 118 -13.85 8.67 27.52
CA GLU A 118 -15.24 9.15 27.48
C GLU A 118 -16.21 8.15 26.81
N GLY A 119 -15.74 6.97 26.42
CA GLY A 119 -16.55 5.90 25.85
C GLY A 119 -16.65 5.88 24.32
N LYS A 120 -15.81 6.64 23.60
CA LYS A 120 -15.85 6.69 22.13
C LYS A 120 -14.75 5.86 21.51
N SER A 121 -15.12 4.92 20.63
CA SER A 121 -14.14 4.29 19.75
C SER A 121 -13.67 5.26 18.68
N ILE A 122 -12.36 5.34 18.46
CA ILE A 122 -11.76 6.23 17.45
C ILE A 122 -10.72 5.48 16.63
N THR A 123 -10.61 5.83 15.35
CA THR A 123 -9.52 5.36 14.48
C THR A 123 -8.75 6.56 13.97
N THR A 124 -7.44 6.57 14.17
CA THR A 124 -6.59 7.72 13.85
C THR A 124 -5.27 7.27 13.21
N ILE A 125 -4.71 8.14 12.36
CA ILE A 125 -3.29 8.09 12.00
C ILE A 125 -2.56 9.08 12.90
N ARG A 126 -1.62 8.60 13.69
CA ARG A 126 -0.83 9.42 14.61
C ARG A 126 0.59 8.87 14.74
N LYS A 127 1.51 9.77 15.10
CA LYS A 127 2.84 9.38 15.56
C LYS A 127 2.78 8.97 17.03
N GLY A 128 3.23 7.76 17.34
CA GLY A 128 3.39 7.24 18.69
C GLY A 128 4.83 6.85 19.00
N GLY A 129 5.05 6.06 20.04
CA GLY A 129 6.37 5.57 20.44
C GLY A 129 7.06 4.70 19.37
N LEU A 130 6.27 3.97 18.57
CA LEU A 130 6.75 3.11 17.48
C LEU A 130 6.86 3.82 16.11
N GLY A 131 6.56 5.11 16.03
CA GLY A 131 6.49 5.85 14.76
C GLY A 131 5.06 6.15 14.31
N VAL A 132 4.87 6.40 13.01
CA VAL A 132 3.54 6.71 12.44
C VAL A 132 2.76 5.42 12.26
N SER A 133 1.57 5.38 12.83
CA SER A 133 0.68 4.21 12.77
C SER A 133 -0.75 4.63 12.50
N LEU A 134 -1.44 3.82 11.70
CA LEU A 134 -2.89 3.72 11.75
C LEU A 134 -3.24 2.91 12.99
N ARG A 135 -4.10 3.43 13.86
CA ARG A 135 -4.55 2.69 15.04
C ARG A 135 -6.02 2.93 15.33
N SER A 136 -6.67 1.91 15.84
CA SER A 136 -7.99 2.05 16.45
C SER A 136 -7.89 1.89 17.96
N LYS A 137 -8.66 2.69 18.68
CA LYS A 137 -8.78 2.66 20.13
C LYS A 137 -10.23 2.52 20.52
N THR A 138 -10.49 1.60 21.44
CA THR A 138 -11.83 1.27 21.92
C THR A 138 -11.84 1.22 23.45
N PRO A 139 -12.89 1.74 24.11
CA PRO A 139 -13.02 1.64 25.56
C PRO A 139 -13.25 0.19 26.00
N ILE A 140 -12.63 -0.18 27.11
CA ILE A 140 -13.00 -1.38 27.87
C ILE A 140 -14.07 -0.94 28.87
N VAL A 141 -15.25 -1.57 28.81
CA VAL A 141 -16.38 -1.27 29.70
C VAL A 141 -16.63 -2.41 30.67
N ASP A 142 -16.94 -2.08 31.92
CA ASP A 142 -17.40 -3.07 32.91
C ASP A 142 -18.89 -3.40 32.74
N ASP A 143 -19.39 -4.35 33.54
CA ASP A 143 -20.79 -4.77 33.50
C ASP A 143 -21.78 -3.67 33.93
N ALA A 144 -21.30 -2.61 34.57
CA ALA A 144 -22.07 -1.42 34.92
C ALA A 144 -22.01 -0.33 33.83
N GLY A 145 -21.37 -0.59 32.69
CA GLY A 145 -21.22 0.35 31.58
C GLY A 145 -20.17 1.44 31.81
N ARG A 146 -19.31 1.32 32.82
CA ARG A 146 -18.25 2.28 33.12
C ARG A 146 -16.99 1.94 32.34
N VAL A 147 -16.35 2.95 31.75
CA VAL A 147 -15.05 2.76 31.09
C VAL A 147 -13.98 2.50 32.14
N ILE A 148 -13.36 1.32 32.08
CA ILE A 148 -12.31 0.85 32.99
C ILE A 148 -10.92 0.82 32.35
N GLY A 149 -10.84 0.99 31.02
CA GLY A 149 -9.57 0.99 30.31
C GLY A 149 -9.72 1.25 28.82
N ILE A 150 -8.62 1.06 28.09
CA ILE A 150 -8.51 1.27 26.65
C ILE A 150 -7.80 0.07 26.02
N VAL A 151 -8.34 -0.40 24.89
CA VAL A 151 -7.59 -1.22 23.94
C VAL A 151 -7.12 -0.34 22.79
N SER A 152 -5.87 -0.46 22.39
CA SER A 152 -5.34 0.14 21.16
C SER A 152 -4.70 -0.94 20.29
N VAL A 153 -5.18 -1.07 19.06
CA VAL A 153 -4.62 -1.95 18.03
C VAL A 153 -4.10 -1.09 16.89
N GLY A 154 -2.87 -1.33 16.44
CA GLY A 154 -2.24 -0.49 15.42
C GLY A 154 -1.43 -1.24 14.38
N TYR A 155 -1.35 -0.63 13.21
CA TYR A 155 -0.57 -1.03 12.05
C TYR A 155 0.37 0.12 11.67
N LEU A 156 1.66 -0.15 11.56
CA LEU A 156 2.66 0.87 11.18
C LEU A 156 2.48 1.27 9.71
N THR A 157 2.60 2.55 9.38
CA THR A 157 2.41 3.00 7.98
C THR A 157 3.51 2.52 7.05
N SER A 158 4.73 2.27 7.56
CA SER A 158 5.80 1.64 6.79
C SER A 158 5.41 0.26 6.22
N TYR A 159 4.59 -0.48 6.96
CA TYR A 159 4.00 -1.74 6.47
C TYR A 159 3.01 -1.48 5.32
N LEU A 160 2.19 -0.43 5.42
CA LEU A 160 1.20 -0.05 4.40
C LEU A 160 1.85 0.46 3.09
N ASP A 161 2.92 1.24 3.20
CA ASP A 161 3.60 1.84 2.05
C ASP A 161 4.28 0.76 1.18
N SER A 162 4.81 -0.29 1.79
CA SER A 162 5.47 -1.40 1.08
C SER A 162 4.52 -2.19 0.16
N ILE A 163 3.25 -2.31 0.55
CA ILE A 163 2.20 -3.01 -0.21
C ILE A 163 1.80 -2.18 -1.44
N THR A 164 1.64 -0.87 -1.27
CA THR A 164 1.21 0.04 -2.34
C THR A 164 2.30 0.23 -3.40
N LEU A 165 3.56 0.38 -2.97
CA LEU A 165 4.69 0.61 -3.87
C LEU A 165 4.92 -0.56 -4.84
N THR A 166 4.87 -1.79 -4.33
CA THR A 166 5.07 -3.00 -5.14
C THR A 166 4.02 -3.15 -6.24
N LYS A 167 2.74 -2.85 -5.92
CA LYS A 167 1.64 -2.90 -6.88
C LYS A 167 1.81 -1.86 -7.99
N VAL A 168 2.20 -0.63 -7.63
CA VAL A 168 2.43 0.46 -8.60
C VAL A 168 3.61 0.13 -9.53
N ILE A 169 4.71 -0.42 -9.00
CA ILE A 169 5.87 -0.83 -9.79
C ILE A 169 5.48 -1.91 -10.82
N ASN A 170 4.71 -2.92 -10.42
CA ASN A 170 4.29 -3.99 -11.34
C ASN A 170 3.40 -3.47 -12.48
N ILE A 171 2.49 -2.55 -12.18
CA ILE A 171 1.64 -1.89 -13.20
C ILE A 171 2.49 -1.04 -14.14
N PHE A 172 3.48 -0.32 -13.60
CA PHE A 172 4.40 0.48 -14.41
C PHE A 172 5.23 -0.40 -15.36
N ILE A 173 5.74 -1.54 -14.88
CA ILE A 173 6.46 -2.52 -15.71
C ILE A 173 5.54 -3.04 -16.83
N ALA A 174 4.30 -3.41 -16.51
CA ALA A 174 3.33 -3.88 -17.51
C ALA A 174 3.03 -2.82 -18.58
N ALA A 175 2.88 -1.56 -18.18
CA ALA A 175 2.66 -0.43 -19.09
C ALA A 175 3.86 -0.20 -20.02
N VAL A 176 5.09 -0.27 -19.49
CA VAL A 176 6.32 -0.16 -20.28
C VAL A 176 6.45 -1.32 -21.27
N LEU A 177 6.16 -2.55 -20.85
CA LEU A 177 6.16 -3.72 -21.73
C LEU A 177 5.12 -3.59 -22.86
N LEU A 178 3.93 -3.08 -22.56
CA LEU A 178 2.89 -2.78 -23.56
C LEU A 178 3.35 -1.72 -24.57
N LEU A 179 4.00 -0.65 -24.09
CA LEU A 179 4.58 0.38 -24.97
C LEU A 179 5.65 -0.24 -25.88
N ILE A 180 6.59 -1.01 -25.35
CA ILE A 180 7.62 -1.69 -26.14
C ILE A 180 6.99 -2.64 -27.15
N ALA A 181 5.97 -3.41 -26.76
CA ALA A 181 5.24 -4.32 -27.65
C ALA A 181 4.60 -3.56 -28.83
N CYS A 182 3.92 -2.43 -28.56
CA CYS A 182 3.35 -1.56 -29.59
C CYS A 182 4.41 -0.96 -30.54
N LEU A 183 5.59 -0.60 -30.02
CA LEU A 183 6.69 -0.11 -30.85
C LEU A 183 7.34 -1.24 -31.70
N SER A 184 7.33 -2.47 -31.20
CA SER A 184 7.94 -3.64 -31.88
C SER A 184 7.04 -4.31 -32.91
N SER A 185 5.75 -3.93 -32.98
CA SER A 185 4.81 -4.49 -33.94
C SER A 185 5.24 -4.14 -35.37
N PRO A 186 5.52 -5.11 -36.25
CA PRO A 186 6.19 -4.89 -37.55
C PRO A 186 5.40 -4.04 -38.57
N GLY A 187 4.22 -3.53 -38.22
CA GLY A 187 3.41 -2.62 -39.03
C GLY A 187 3.59 -1.12 -38.73
N THR A 188 4.33 -0.73 -37.68
CA THR A 188 4.47 0.68 -37.25
C THR A 188 5.76 1.36 -37.71
N LEU A 189 6.70 0.64 -38.32
CA LEU A 189 7.84 1.25 -38.99
C LEU A 189 7.38 1.79 -40.36
N PRO A 190 7.48 3.11 -40.64
CA PRO A 190 7.25 3.58 -41.98
C PRO A 190 8.28 2.92 -42.91
N ALA A 191 7.77 2.31 -43.98
CA ALA A 191 8.52 1.53 -44.97
C ALA A 191 9.55 2.37 -45.75
N VAL A 192 10.60 2.85 -45.09
CA VAL A 192 11.68 3.67 -45.68
C VAL A 192 13.04 3.01 -45.44
N SER A 193 13.14 1.70 -45.66
CA SER A 193 14.46 1.04 -45.72
C SER A 193 14.50 -0.25 -46.55
N ARG A 194 13.36 -0.87 -46.90
CA ARG A 194 13.40 -2.14 -47.63
C ARG A 194 13.63 -2.03 -49.15
N SER A 195 13.57 -0.85 -49.75
CA SER A 195 13.56 -0.74 -51.23
C SER A 195 14.91 -0.42 -51.90
N ARG A 196 16.00 -0.15 -51.16
CA ARG A 196 17.30 0.18 -51.79
C ARG A 196 18.31 -0.95 -51.90
N PHE A 197 18.15 -2.07 -51.20
CA PHE A 197 19.14 -3.15 -51.28
C PHE A 197 18.89 -4.16 -52.42
N PHE A 198 17.65 -4.26 -52.95
CA PHE A 198 17.29 -5.29 -53.94
C PHE A 198 17.23 -4.83 -55.40
N ARG A 199 17.55 -3.56 -55.71
CA ARG A 199 17.49 -3.03 -57.09
C ARG A 199 18.87 -2.99 -57.80
N SER A 200 19.96 -3.27 -57.10
CA SER A 200 21.32 -3.23 -57.69
C SER A 200 21.74 -4.54 -58.39
N SER A 201 21.05 -5.66 -58.19
CA SER A 201 21.45 -6.97 -58.74
C SER A 201 20.68 -7.38 -60.02
N ARG A 202 19.62 -6.67 -60.42
CA ARG A 202 18.86 -6.98 -61.65
C ARG A 202 19.30 -6.22 -62.90
N GLY A 203 20.17 -5.21 -62.77
CA GLY A 203 20.62 -4.39 -63.91
C GLY A 203 21.82 -4.92 -64.68
N LYS A 204 22.57 -5.92 -64.17
CA LYS A 204 23.82 -6.40 -64.79
C LYS A 204 23.72 -7.73 -65.55
N LEU A 205 22.63 -8.49 -65.39
CA LEU A 205 22.44 -9.77 -66.12
C LEU A 205 21.74 -9.64 -67.48
N ALA A 206 21.02 -8.53 -67.75
CA ALA A 206 20.32 -8.34 -69.02
C ALA A 206 21.24 -7.92 -70.18
N CYS A 207 22.46 -7.43 -69.90
CA CYS A 207 23.40 -6.98 -70.94
C CYS A 207 24.34 -8.09 -71.46
N TRP A 208 24.38 -9.27 -70.83
CA TRP A 208 25.33 -10.33 -71.20
C TRP A 208 24.82 -11.28 -72.29
N PHE A 209 23.49 -11.44 -72.44
CA PHE A 209 22.91 -12.40 -73.40
C PHE A 209 22.63 -11.82 -74.80
N ALA A 210 22.77 -10.51 -75.02
CA ALA A 210 22.49 -9.87 -76.31
C ALA A 210 23.68 -9.88 -77.31
N SER A 211 24.87 -10.40 -76.94
CA SER A 211 26.06 -10.37 -77.82
C SER A 211 26.53 -11.72 -78.36
N LYS A 212 25.80 -12.83 -78.13
CA LYS A 212 26.27 -14.19 -78.48
C LYS A 212 25.34 -15.03 -79.36
N ARG A 213 24.62 -14.38 -80.29
CA ARG A 213 24.07 -15.00 -81.50
C ARG A 213 24.20 -14.03 -82.68
N ARG A 214 25.42 -13.88 -83.17
CA ARG A 214 25.69 -13.86 -84.60
C ARG A 214 26.18 -15.25 -84.97
#